data_AF-I0IA75-F1
#
_entry.id   AF-I0IA75-F1
#
_cell.length_a   1.000
_cell.length_b   1.000
_cell.length_c   1.000
_cell.angle_alpha   90.00
_cell.angle_beta   90.00
_cell.angle_gamma   90.00
#
_symmetry.space_group_name_H-M   'P 1'
#
loop_
_entity.id
_entity.type
_entity.pdbx_description
1 polymer ?
#
loop_
_entity_poly.entity_id
_entity_poly.type
_entity_poly.pdbx_seq_one_letter_code
_entity_poly.pdbx_strand_id
1 'polypeptide(L)'
;MVLVALVAAAAFGVHWHGGGGLPSLGAAAAADPGPEAEPIGPPPLVPGHDYYVHLKLVEFRPQGPGGEAWDWGDSGPDPVYRIAWQGNTVHTSSTRGDTLIGSWDLFAADVKEVMIDQQGRVDVETLVDAPLIQYQPGTTFRLTVADDEPLGMGETVALDTELVMDHFHLGDNAVRFRREEQPSIARLILTFTDRQAPLPDLLQVLSNR
;
A
#
# COMPACT_ATOMS: atom_id res chain seq x y z
N MET A 1 -14.56 -36.95 -34.11
CA MET A 1 -15.82 -36.24 -34.42
C MET A 1 -15.83 -35.01 -33.53
N VAL A 2 -15.69 -33.74 -33.94
CA VAL A 2 -15.93 -32.96 -35.17
C VAL A 2 -14.78 -31.91 -35.25
N LEU A 3 -13.86 -31.95 -36.22
CA LEU A 3 -13.73 -31.11 -37.44
C LEU A 3 -14.00 -29.59 -37.29
N VAL A 4 -12.96 -28.74 -37.09
CA VAL A 4 -12.31 -27.81 -38.05
C VAL A 4 -13.21 -26.76 -38.73
N ALA A 5 -12.86 -25.47 -38.59
CA ALA A 5 -12.87 -24.52 -39.72
C ALA A 5 -11.90 -23.35 -39.47
N LEU A 6 -10.71 -23.49 -40.05
CA LEU A 6 -9.75 -22.43 -40.35
C LEU A 6 -10.16 -21.90 -41.73
N VAL A 7 -10.39 -20.58 -41.88
CA VAL A 7 -10.62 -19.99 -43.21
C VAL A 7 -9.53 -18.95 -43.47
N ALA A 8 -8.64 -19.33 -44.38
CA ALA A 8 -7.68 -18.47 -45.01
C ALA A 8 -8.21 -17.97 -46.37
N ALA A 9 -7.82 -16.73 -46.68
CA ALA A 9 -7.52 -16.16 -47.99
C ALA A 9 -8.61 -16.02 -49.07
N ALA A 10 -8.70 -14.82 -49.64
CA ALA A 10 -8.72 -14.64 -51.09
C ALA A 10 -8.21 -13.24 -51.47
N ALA A 11 -7.06 -13.20 -52.13
CA ALA A 11 -6.66 -12.11 -53.00
C ALA A 11 -7.05 -12.50 -54.44
N PHE A 12 -7.65 -11.58 -55.18
CA PHE A 12 -7.75 -11.63 -56.65
C PHE A 12 -7.66 -10.20 -57.19
N GLY A 13 -6.76 -10.01 -58.15
CA GLY A 13 -6.50 -8.72 -58.80
C GLY A 13 -7.36 -8.48 -60.05
N VAL A 14 -7.13 -7.33 -60.69
CA VAL A 14 -6.75 -7.17 -62.12
C VAL A 14 -6.84 -5.68 -62.51
N HIS A 15 -5.81 -5.21 -63.23
CA HIS A 15 -5.65 -3.92 -63.92
C HIS A 15 -6.47 -3.85 -65.23
N TRP A 16 -7.01 -2.66 -65.60
CA TRP A 16 -6.72 -1.97 -66.88
C TRP A 16 -7.25 -0.51 -66.92
N HIS A 17 -6.80 0.24 -67.95
CA HIS A 17 -6.57 1.69 -68.11
C HIS A 17 -7.72 2.74 -68.07
N GLY A 18 -7.34 3.96 -67.65
CA GLY A 18 -7.36 5.15 -68.53
C GLY A 18 -8.32 6.30 -68.17
N GLY A 19 -7.78 7.47 -67.82
CA GLY A 19 -8.50 8.76 -67.79
C GLY A 19 -8.16 9.62 -66.58
N GLY A 20 -7.51 10.76 -66.80
CA GLY A 20 -6.88 11.59 -65.76
C GLY A 20 -7.83 12.26 -64.77
N GLY A 21 -7.34 12.37 -63.54
CA GLY A 21 -7.91 13.15 -62.44
C GLY A 21 -7.23 12.79 -61.11
N LEU A 22 -6.25 13.58 -60.67
CA LEU A 22 -5.74 13.55 -59.29
C LEU A 22 -6.58 14.53 -58.43
N PRO A 23 -6.56 14.45 -57.08
CA PRO A 23 -6.19 13.34 -56.19
C PRO A 23 -7.27 13.05 -55.14
N SER A 24 -7.36 11.82 -54.63
CA SER A 24 -7.73 11.61 -53.23
C SER A 24 -6.89 10.48 -52.67
N LEU A 25 -5.81 10.85 -51.99
CA LEU A 25 -5.10 9.95 -51.09
C LEU A 25 -6.08 9.59 -49.98
N GLY A 26 -6.78 8.47 -50.14
CA GLY A 26 -7.41 7.76 -49.05
C GLY A 26 -6.32 7.21 -48.17
N ALA A 27 -5.74 8.07 -47.34
CA ALA A 27 -4.97 7.64 -46.18
C ALA A 27 -5.94 6.80 -45.34
N ALA A 28 -5.67 5.50 -45.26
CA ALA A 28 -6.13 4.70 -44.15
C ALA A 28 -5.60 5.41 -42.90
N ALA A 29 -6.50 6.11 -42.21
CA ALA A 29 -6.22 6.64 -40.90
C ALA A 29 -5.87 5.43 -40.04
N ALA A 30 -4.56 5.28 -39.77
CA ALA A 30 -4.13 4.61 -38.56
C ALA A 30 -4.95 5.25 -37.44
N ALA A 31 -5.79 4.44 -36.80
CA ALA A 31 -6.48 4.86 -35.60
C ALA A 31 -5.39 5.24 -34.61
N ASP A 32 -5.20 6.53 -34.45
CA ASP A 32 -4.46 7.14 -33.36
C ASP A 32 -5.03 6.51 -32.08
N PRO A 33 -4.26 5.75 -31.29
CA PRO A 33 -4.72 5.37 -29.96
C PRO A 33 -4.83 6.69 -29.20
N GLY A 34 -6.05 7.22 -29.17
CA GLY A 34 -6.36 8.46 -28.46
C GLY A 34 -5.84 8.36 -27.03
N PRO A 35 -5.53 9.50 -26.39
CA PRO A 35 -4.81 9.55 -25.13
C PRO A 35 -5.48 8.60 -24.13
N GLU A 36 -4.81 7.49 -23.87
CA GLU A 36 -5.22 6.51 -22.88
C GLU A 36 -5.16 7.26 -21.56
N ALA A 37 -6.32 7.57 -21.01
CA ALA A 37 -6.42 8.42 -19.82
C ALA A 37 -5.65 7.74 -18.68
N GLU A 38 -4.49 8.30 -18.35
CA GLU A 38 -3.71 7.80 -17.21
C GLU A 38 -4.58 7.89 -15.96
N PRO A 39 -4.58 6.84 -15.11
CA PRO A 39 -5.37 6.84 -13.89
C PRO A 39 -5.06 8.07 -13.03
N ILE A 40 -6.09 8.87 -12.75
CA ILE A 40 -5.99 9.99 -11.80
C ILE A 40 -6.08 9.39 -10.39
N GLY A 41 -4.98 8.86 -9.90
CA GLY A 41 -4.88 8.29 -8.56
C GLY A 41 -3.51 7.66 -8.32
N PRO A 42 -3.16 7.37 -7.06
CA PRO A 42 -1.95 6.64 -6.74
C PRO A 42 -1.97 5.26 -7.44
N PRO A 43 -0.82 4.76 -7.93
CA PRO A 43 -0.79 3.48 -8.61
C PRO A 43 -1.23 2.32 -7.70
N PRO A 44 -1.98 1.33 -8.20
CA PRO A 44 -2.31 0.14 -7.44
C PRO A 44 -1.05 -0.70 -7.14
N LEU A 45 -1.15 -1.62 -6.19
CA LEU A 45 -0.08 -2.59 -5.93
C LEU A 45 0.09 -3.54 -7.13
N VAL A 46 1.33 -3.95 -7.40
CA VAL A 46 1.71 -4.82 -8.51
C VAL A 46 1.93 -6.24 -8.01
N PRO A 47 1.19 -7.25 -8.51
CA PRO A 47 1.38 -8.65 -8.10
C PRO A 47 2.83 -9.12 -8.25
N GLY A 48 3.33 -9.85 -7.25
CA GLY A 48 4.70 -10.36 -7.18
C GLY A 48 5.73 -9.39 -6.61
N HIS A 49 5.38 -8.14 -6.35
CA HIS A 49 6.26 -7.18 -5.70
C HIS A 49 6.23 -7.32 -4.17
N ASP A 50 7.34 -6.94 -3.53
CA ASP A 50 7.45 -6.84 -2.07
C ASP A 50 7.20 -5.38 -1.64
N TYR A 51 6.36 -5.21 -0.62
CA TYR A 51 6.00 -3.90 -0.10
C TYR A 51 6.38 -3.78 1.36
N TYR A 52 6.98 -2.64 1.74
CA TYR A 52 7.02 -2.22 3.13
C TYR A 52 5.62 -1.77 3.53
N VAL A 53 5.02 -2.45 4.51
CA VAL A 53 3.67 -2.16 5.01
C VAL A 53 3.77 -1.47 6.35
N HIS A 54 3.51 -0.17 6.39
CA HIS A 54 3.74 0.65 7.57
C HIS A 54 2.45 1.25 8.13
N LEU A 55 2.22 1.10 9.44
CA LEU A 55 1.18 1.90 10.09
C LEU A 55 1.78 3.26 10.48
N LYS A 56 1.54 4.25 9.63
CA LYS A 56 2.02 5.63 9.84
C LYS A 56 1.30 6.33 10.97
N LEU A 57 0.00 6.10 11.10
CA LEU A 57 -0.84 6.78 12.09
C LEU A 57 -2.01 5.92 12.53
N VAL A 58 -2.31 5.98 13.82
CA VAL A 58 -3.59 5.57 14.41
C VAL A 58 -4.21 6.75 15.15
N GLU A 59 -5.52 6.91 14.99
CA GLU A 59 -6.32 7.89 15.71
C GLU A 59 -7.36 7.15 16.56
N PHE A 60 -7.22 7.26 17.87
CA PHE A 60 -8.16 6.73 18.84
C PHE A 60 -9.33 7.67 19.04
N ARG A 61 -10.48 7.08 19.35
CA ARG A 61 -11.59 7.82 19.95
C ARG A 61 -11.33 8.00 21.45
N PRO A 62 -12.03 8.92 22.12
CA PRO A 62 -11.92 9.08 23.58
C PRO A 62 -12.45 7.89 24.41
N GLN A 63 -12.92 6.82 23.76
CA GLN A 63 -13.42 5.61 24.39
C GLN A 63 -12.46 4.45 24.12
N GLY A 64 -12.10 3.70 25.15
CA GLY A 64 -11.34 2.46 25.06
C GLY A 64 -12.19 1.25 24.68
N PRO A 65 -11.58 0.06 24.64
CA PRO A 65 -12.27 -1.19 24.35
C PRO A 65 -13.35 -1.44 25.39
N GLY A 66 -14.57 -1.80 24.96
CA GLY A 66 -15.72 -1.94 25.85
C GLY A 66 -16.52 -0.65 26.08
N GLY A 67 -16.06 0.49 25.57
CA GLY A 67 -16.81 1.75 25.56
C GLY A 67 -16.63 2.64 26.78
N GLU A 68 -15.81 2.21 27.75
CA GLU A 68 -15.35 3.08 28.83
C GLU A 68 -14.46 4.18 28.27
N ALA A 69 -14.40 5.32 28.93
CA ALA A 69 -13.51 6.37 28.51
C ALA A 69 -12.05 5.96 28.79
N TRP A 70 -11.12 6.33 27.90
CA TRP A 70 -9.71 6.38 28.32
C TRP A 70 -9.61 7.31 29.53
N ASP A 71 -8.81 6.99 30.54
CA ASP A 71 -8.76 7.75 31.79
C ASP A 71 -8.46 9.23 31.49
N TRP A 72 -9.48 10.10 31.60
CA TRP A 72 -9.35 11.51 31.18
C TRP A 72 -8.41 12.25 32.15
N GLY A 73 -7.18 12.51 31.71
CA GLY A 73 -6.10 13.16 32.47
C GLY A 73 -4.75 13.08 31.76
N ASP A 74 -3.66 12.88 32.50
CA ASP A 74 -2.31 12.57 31.98
C ASP A 74 -2.22 11.10 31.46
N SER A 75 -3.27 10.54 30.86
CA SER A 75 -3.37 9.08 30.63
C SER A 75 -4.13 8.75 29.35
N GLY A 76 -3.49 8.94 28.20
CA GLY A 76 -4.00 8.40 26.93
C GLY A 76 -3.69 6.90 26.84
N PRO A 77 -4.16 6.19 25.80
CA PRO A 77 -3.60 4.87 25.53
C PRO A 77 -2.10 5.02 25.21
N ASP A 78 -1.37 3.96 25.48
CA ASP A 78 0.02 3.73 25.11
C ASP A 78 0.06 2.85 23.85
N PRO A 79 -0.23 3.37 22.64
CA PRO A 79 -0.42 2.50 21.49
C PRO A 79 0.83 1.79 21.04
N VAL A 80 0.66 0.50 20.78
CA VAL A 80 1.56 -0.39 20.06
C VAL A 80 0.80 -1.08 18.93
N TYR A 81 1.47 -1.36 17.82
CA TYR A 81 0.87 -2.15 16.74
C TYR A 81 1.73 -3.33 16.32
N ARG A 82 1.07 -4.34 15.76
CA ARG A 82 1.68 -5.54 15.21
C ARG A 82 1.11 -5.86 13.85
N ILE A 83 1.98 -6.34 12.98
CA ILE A 83 1.60 -6.91 11.71
C ILE A 83 1.97 -8.38 11.72
N ALA A 84 0.99 -9.23 11.43
CA ALA A 84 1.21 -10.65 11.21
C ALA A 84 0.88 -11.03 9.77
N TRP A 85 1.74 -11.87 9.19
CA TRP A 85 1.61 -12.37 7.83
C TRP A 85 1.84 -13.87 7.82
N GLN A 86 0.97 -14.60 7.11
CA GLN A 86 0.99 -16.07 7.06
C GLN A 86 1.00 -16.73 8.46
N GLY A 87 0.27 -16.14 9.41
CA GLY A 87 0.16 -16.64 10.78
C GLY A 87 1.32 -16.30 11.72
N ASN A 88 2.35 -15.58 11.25
CA ASN A 88 3.49 -15.18 12.07
C ASN A 88 3.52 -13.66 12.26
N THR A 89 3.79 -13.20 13.49
CA THR A 89 4.10 -11.78 13.72
C THR A 89 5.41 -11.43 13.05
N VAL A 90 5.36 -10.57 12.04
CA VAL A 90 6.52 -10.14 11.25
C VAL A 90 7.02 -8.75 11.64
N HIS A 91 6.24 -8.02 12.44
CA HIS A 91 6.62 -6.72 12.97
C HIS A 91 5.87 -6.38 14.27
N THR A 92 6.55 -5.64 15.15
CA THR A 92 5.98 -5.00 16.34
C THR A 92 6.61 -3.63 16.46
N SER A 93 5.78 -2.60 16.59
CA SER A 93 6.25 -1.22 16.68
C SER A 93 6.83 -0.90 18.06
N SER A 94 7.50 0.24 18.16
CA SER A 94 7.68 0.89 19.46
C SER A 94 6.34 1.38 20.02
N THR A 95 6.21 1.42 21.34
CA THR A 95 5.07 2.03 22.05
C THR A 95 5.14 3.55 21.97
N ARG A 96 4.00 4.23 21.77
CA ARG A 96 3.89 5.69 21.93
C ARG A 96 3.16 5.97 23.23
N GLY A 97 3.72 6.84 24.07
CA GLY A 97 3.14 7.13 25.38
C GLY A 97 1.95 8.07 25.33
N ASP A 98 0.93 7.80 26.13
CA ASP A 98 -0.14 8.72 26.55
C ASP A 98 -0.74 9.56 25.41
N THR A 99 -1.21 8.91 24.32
CA THR A 99 -1.68 9.64 23.14
C THR A 99 -2.90 9.04 22.47
N LEU A 100 -3.87 9.91 22.12
CA LEU A 100 -4.98 9.53 21.24
C LEU A 100 -4.57 9.48 19.76
N ILE A 101 -3.38 9.97 19.41
CA ILE A 101 -2.83 9.89 18.05
C ILE A 101 -1.43 9.29 18.15
N GLY A 102 -1.34 8.00 17.86
CA GLY A 102 -0.07 7.31 17.69
C GLY A 102 0.45 7.53 16.27
N SER A 103 1.71 7.92 16.13
CA SER A 103 2.37 8.01 14.83
C SER A 103 3.75 7.38 14.84
N TRP A 104 4.13 6.77 13.72
CA TRP A 104 5.42 6.14 13.54
C TRP A 104 6.05 6.63 12.24
N ASP A 105 7.34 6.89 12.33
CA ASP A 105 8.14 7.16 11.15
C ASP A 105 8.51 5.83 10.50
N LEU A 106 8.50 5.80 9.16
CA LEU A 106 8.87 4.61 8.40
C LEU A 106 10.35 4.24 8.58
N PHE A 107 11.19 5.21 8.91
CA PHE A 107 12.63 5.00 9.06
C PHE A 107 13.06 5.08 10.50
N ALA A 108 13.98 4.20 10.90
CA ALA A 108 14.64 4.28 12.19
C ALA A 108 15.37 5.62 12.33
N ALA A 109 15.28 6.25 13.50
CA ALA A 109 15.78 7.60 13.75
C ALA A 109 17.31 7.77 13.53
N ASP A 110 18.06 6.66 13.44
CA ASP A 110 19.51 6.67 13.25
C ASP A 110 19.92 6.42 11.79
N VAL A 111 19.44 7.28 10.89
CA VAL A 111 19.85 7.29 9.46
C VAL A 111 21.35 7.61 9.30
N LYS A 112 22.09 7.94 10.38
CA LYS A 112 23.54 8.17 10.33
C LYS A 112 24.34 6.90 10.05
N GLU A 113 23.77 5.72 10.25
CA GLU A 113 24.36 4.44 9.85
C GLU A 113 23.72 3.92 8.56
N VAL A 114 23.79 4.71 7.48
CA VAL A 114 23.57 4.16 6.15
C VAL A 114 24.69 3.16 5.85
N MET A 115 24.46 1.88 6.14
CA MET A 115 25.42 0.83 5.84
C MET A 115 25.50 0.65 4.33
N ILE A 116 26.68 0.91 3.79
CA ILE A 116 27.04 0.55 2.44
C ILE A 116 27.38 -0.93 2.45
N ASP A 117 26.64 -1.74 1.69
CA ASP A 117 26.88 -3.17 1.52
C ASP A 117 28.28 -3.43 0.94
N GLN A 118 28.68 -4.71 0.92
CA GLN A 118 30.00 -5.12 0.40
C GLN A 118 30.21 -4.79 -1.09
N GLN A 119 29.16 -4.36 -1.80
CA GLN A 119 29.13 -3.98 -3.20
C GLN A 119 28.99 -2.46 -3.42
N GLY A 120 28.98 -1.64 -2.36
CA GLY A 120 28.88 -0.18 -2.48
C GLY A 120 27.46 0.37 -2.52
N ARG A 121 26.43 -0.43 -2.19
CA ARG A 121 25.01 -0.03 -2.24
C ARG A 121 24.48 0.24 -0.84
N VAL A 122 23.54 1.17 -0.72
CA VAL A 122 22.85 1.43 0.55
C VAL A 122 21.96 0.24 0.88
N ASP A 123 22.18 -0.40 2.04
CA ASP A 123 21.23 -1.35 2.61
C ASP A 123 20.08 -0.57 3.26
N VAL A 124 18.92 -0.61 2.61
CA VAL A 124 17.73 0.14 3.02
C VAL A 124 16.89 -0.67 4.01
N GLU A 125 17.09 -1.99 4.10
CA GLU A 125 16.27 -2.86 4.94
C GLU A 125 16.51 -2.58 6.43
N THR A 126 17.75 -2.26 6.80
CA THR A 126 18.09 -1.86 8.18
C THR A 126 17.58 -0.47 8.55
N LEU A 127 17.25 0.34 7.55
CA LEU A 127 16.76 1.71 7.75
C LEU A 127 15.25 1.77 7.90
N VAL A 128 14.49 0.80 7.38
CA VAL A 128 13.03 0.82 7.34
C VAL A 128 12.43 0.02 8.51
N ASP A 129 11.67 0.69 9.36
CA ASP A 129 10.94 0.12 10.51
C ASP A 129 9.55 -0.40 10.09
N ALA A 130 9.53 -1.31 9.13
CA ALA A 130 8.30 -1.94 8.64
C ALA A 130 8.58 -3.33 8.04
N PRO A 131 7.63 -4.29 8.13
CA PRO A 131 7.79 -5.60 7.51
C PRO A 131 7.69 -5.51 5.99
N LEU A 132 8.41 -6.39 5.31
CA LEU A 132 8.22 -6.68 3.90
C LEU A 132 7.15 -7.76 3.72
N ILE A 133 6.13 -7.46 2.91
CA ILE A 133 5.06 -8.39 2.55
C ILE A 133 4.97 -8.47 1.04
N GLN A 134 5.05 -9.69 0.51
CA GLN A 134 4.85 -9.92 -0.92
C GLN A 134 3.35 -9.84 -1.25
N TYR A 135 3.01 -9.02 -2.24
CA TYR A 135 1.65 -8.92 -2.74
C TYR A 135 1.35 -9.99 -3.79
N GLN A 136 0.23 -10.67 -3.62
CA GLN A 136 -0.48 -11.44 -4.64
C GLN A 136 -1.97 -11.12 -4.50
N PRO A 137 -2.79 -11.26 -5.57
CA PRO A 137 -4.23 -11.06 -5.46
C PRO A 137 -4.83 -11.94 -4.35
N GLY A 138 -5.60 -11.34 -3.46
CA GLY A 138 -6.18 -11.97 -2.29
C GLY A 138 -5.23 -12.14 -1.10
N THR A 139 -3.98 -11.66 -1.17
CA THR A 139 -3.07 -11.67 -0.01
C THR A 139 -3.68 -10.85 1.11
N THR A 140 -3.65 -11.40 2.32
CA THR A 140 -4.07 -10.71 3.53
C THR A 140 -2.94 -10.61 4.54
N PHE A 141 -3.02 -9.60 5.40
CA PHE A 141 -2.22 -9.49 6.61
C PHE A 141 -3.10 -9.08 7.78
N ARG A 142 -2.70 -9.44 8.98
CA ARG A 142 -3.42 -9.11 10.21
C ARG A 142 -2.75 -7.92 10.88
N LEU A 143 -3.54 -6.89 11.17
CA LEU A 143 -3.12 -5.74 11.95
C LEU A 143 -3.76 -5.81 13.33
N THR A 144 -2.92 -5.72 14.35
CA THR A 144 -3.36 -5.56 15.74
C THR A 144 -2.87 -4.22 16.26
N VAL A 145 -3.76 -3.47 16.90
CA VAL A 145 -3.42 -2.26 17.66
C VAL A 145 -3.88 -2.48 19.08
N ALA A 146 -2.99 -2.26 20.04
CA ALA A 146 -3.26 -2.44 21.45
C ALA A 146 -2.77 -1.24 22.25
N ASP A 147 -3.33 -1.10 23.45
CA ASP A 147 -2.81 -0.28 24.53
C ASP A 147 -1.84 -1.13 25.37
N ASP A 148 -0.59 -0.69 25.47
CA ASP A 148 0.49 -1.40 26.18
C ASP A 148 0.52 -0.97 27.65
N GLU A 149 -0.08 -1.77 28.52
CA GLU A 149 -0.25 -1.38 29.92
C GLU A 149 1.07 -1.43 30.68
N PRO A 150 1.36 -0.42 31.52
CA PRO A 150 2.59 -0.40 32.30
C PRO A 150 2.68 -1.59 33.27
N LEU A 151 3.92 -1.90 33.67
CA LEU A 151 4.24 -2.86 34.72
C LEU A 151 3.81 -4.32 34.42
N GLY A 152 3.66 -4.68 33.15
CA GLY A 152 3.38 -6.06 32.73
C GLY A 152 1.96 -6.51 33.05
N MET A 153 1.02 -5.56 33.14
CA MET A 153 -0.41 -5.85 33.29
C MET A 153 -1.05 -6.40 32.01
N GLY A 154 -0.28 -6.47 30.93
CA GLY A 154 -0.67 -7.05 29.66
C GLY A 154 -1.00 -5.98 28.64
N GLU A 155 -1.73 -6.35 27.61
CA GLU A 155 -2.13 -5.43 26.56
C GLU A 155 -3.62 -5.47 26.36
N THR A 156 -4.23 -4.30 26.23
CA THR A 156 -5.64 -4.18 25.93
C THR A 156 -5.81 -3.98 24.43
N VAL A 157 -6.26 -5.03 23.72
CA VAL A 157 -6.43 -4.98 22.26
C VAL A 157 -7.55 -4.02 21.88
N ALA A 158 -7.19 -2.94 21.18
CA ALA A 158 -8.12 -1.94 20.69
C ALA A 158 -8.65 -2.28 19.29
N LEU A 159 -7.85 -2.92 18.45
CA LEU A 159 -8.24 -3.39 17.13
C LEU A 159 -7.50 -4.68 16.79
N ASP A 160 -8.23 -5.61 16.20
CA ASP A 160 -7.66 -6.80 15.61
C ASP A 160 -8.43 -7.12 14.32
N THR A 161 -7.78 -6.92 13.17
CA THR A 161 -8.43 -7.05 11.86
C THR A 161 -7.52 -7.68 10.83
N GLU A 162 -8.11 -8.46 9.94
CA GLU A 162 -7.47 -8.91 8.71
C GLU A 162 -7.75 -7.90 7.59
N LEU A 163 -6.71 -7.54 6.84
CA LEU A 163 -6.77 -6.57 5.75
C LEU A 163 -6.35 -7.24 4.44
N VAL A 164 -7.14 -7.04 3.38
CA VAL A 164 -6.87 -7.57 2.04
C VAL A 164 -6.05 -6.55 1.25
N MET A 165 -4.89 -6.97 0.74
CA MET A 165 -3.95 -6.07 0.06
C MET A 165 -4.52 -5.46 -1.23
N ASP A 166 -5.44 -6.15 -1.89
CA ASP A 166 -6.13 -5.71 -3.12
C ASP A 166 -6.85 -4.36 -2.99
N HIS A 167 -7.17 -3.94 -1.76
CA HIS A 167 -7.87 -2.68 -1.49
C HIS A 167 -6.94 -1.48 -1.32
N PHE A 168 -5.62 -1.66 -1.40
CA PHE A 168 -4.64 -0.61 -1.19
C PHE A 168 -3.89 -0.23 -2.47
N HIS A 169 -3.26 0.94 -2.42
CA HIS A 169 -2.42 1.49 -3.46
C HIS A 169 -1.07 1.93 -2.87
N LEU A 170 -0.11 2.27 -3.73
CA LEU A 170 1.16 2.85 -3.28
C LEU A 170 0.92 4.15 -2.49
N GLY A 171 1.74 4.39 -1.46
CA GLY A 171 1.63 5.56 -0.58
C GLY A 171 0.59 5.39 0.53
N ASP A 172 0.04 6.51 1.00
CA ASP A 172 -0.83 6.57 2.18
C ASP A 172 -2.27 6.14 1.87
N ASN A 173 -2.78 5.16 2.61
CA ASN A 173 -4.12 4.61 2.52
C ASN A 173 -4.86 4.86 3.84
N ALA A 174 -5.95 5.63 3.79
CA ALA A 174 -6.74 5.93 4.97
C ALA A 174 -7.85 4.89 5.19
N VAL A 175 -7.82 4.19 6.32
CA VAL A 175 -8.90 3.30 6.75
C VAL A 175 -9.69 4.01 7.84
N ARG A 176 -10.99 4.20 7.64
CA ARG A 176 -11.88 4.86 8.61
C ARG A 176 -12.91 3.86 9.12
N PHE A 177 -13.12 3.85 10.42
CA PHE A 177 -14.11 2.98 11.04
C PHE A 177 -15.30 3.78 11.51
N ARG A 178 -16.49 3.19 11.40
CA ARG A 178 -17.68 3.75 12.06
C ARG A 178 -17.61 3.48 13.56
N ARG A 179 -18.20 4.38 14.36
CA ARG A 179 -18.14 4.26 15.82
C ARG A 179 -18.87 3.00 16.31
N GLU A 180 -19.93 2.62 15.62
CA GLU A 180 -20.76 1.46 15.96
C GLU A 180 -20.04 0.14 15.69
N GLU A 181 -19.12 0.12 14.73
CA GLU A 181 -18.34 -1.05 14.33
C GLU A 181 -17.05 -1.16 15.15
N GLN A 182 -16.45 -0.01 15.47
CA GLN A 182 -15.18 0.05 16.19
C GLN A 182 -15.18 1.25 17.17
N PRO A 183 -15.56 1.07 18.44
CA PRO A 183 -15.71 2.18 19.38
C PRO A 183 -14.39 2.89 19.70
N SER A 184 -13.24 2.22 19.57
CA SER A 184 -11.96 2.71 20.09
C SER A 184 -11.05 3.37 19.05
N ILE A 185 -11.15 2.98 17.77
CA ILE A 185 -10.28 3.50 16.70
C ILE A 185 -11.12 4.24 15.66
N ALA A 186 -10.82 5.52 15.44
CA ALA A 186 -11.45 6.34 14.42
C ALA A 186 -10.86 6.11 13.03
N ARG A 187 -9.52 6.07 12.94
CA ARG A 187 -8.81 6.08 11.67
C ARG A 187 -7.42 5.45 11.78
N LEU A 188 -6.99 4.83 10.69
CA LEU A 188 -5.62 4.41 10.44
C LEU A 188 -5.11 5.04 9.14
N ILE A 189 -3.80 5.26 9.06
CA ILE A 189 -3.09 5.55 7.82
C ILE A 189 -2.02 4.47 7.62
N LEU A 190 -2.22 3.63 6.61
CA LEU A 190 -1.28 2.59 6.20
C LEU A 190 -0.51 3.07 4.97
N THR A 191 0.81 3.03 5.01
CA THR A 191 1.65 3.40 3.88
C THR A 191 2.22 2.13 3.23
N PHE A 192 2.02 1.99 1.92
CA PHE A 192 2.63 0.91 1.12
C PHE A 192 3.75 1.49 0.26
N THR A 193 4.95 1.00 0.48
CA THR A 193 6.13 1.47 -0.25
C THR A 193 6.76 0.30 -0.99
N ASP A 194 6.87 0.40 -2.31
CA ASP A 194 7.48 -0.64 -3.14
C ASP A 194 8.98 -0.77 -2.79
N ARG A 195 9.43 -2.00 -2.49
CA ARG A 195 10.85 -2.27 -2.22
C ARG A 195 11.75 -1.91 -3.40
N GLN A 196 11.21 -1.94 -4.62
CA GLN A 196 11.93 -1.61 -5.84
C GLN A 196 11.94 -0.11 -6.15
N ALA A 197 11.26 0.72 -5.34
CA ALA A 197 11.25 2.16 -5.54
C ALA A 197 12.69 2.73 -5.43
N PRO A 198 13.08 3.65 -6.33
CA PRO A 198 14.35 4.36 -6.23
C PRO A 198 14.52 5.02 -4.86
N LEU A 199 15.73 4.99 -4.29
CA LEU A 199 16.02 5.59 -3.00
C LEU A 199 15.56 7.06 -2.89
N PRO A 200 15.72 7.93 -3.90
CA PRO A 200 15.17 9.29 -3.84
C PRO A 200 13.66 9.36 -3.65
N ASP A 201 12.91 8.39 -4.20
CA ASP A 201 11.45 8.33 -4.08
C ASP A 201 11.05 7.81 -2.69
N LEU A 202 11.81 6.85 -2.14
CA LEU A 202 11.70 6.44 -0.73
C LEU A 202 11.92 7.63 0.22
N LEU A 203 12.89 8.50 -0.10
CA LEU A 203 13.16 9.71 0.66
C LEU A 203 12.10 10.81 0.43
N GLN A 204 11.40 10.85 -0.70
CA GLN A 204 10.30 11.81 -0.91
C GLN A 204 9.07 11.48 -0.07
N VAL A 205 8.79 10.19 0.16
CA VAL A 205 7.75 9.76 1.11
C VAL A 205 8.01 10.36 2.52
N LEU A 206 9.27 10.70 2.86
CA LEU A 206 9.65 11.37 4.12
C LEU A 206 9.27 12.85 4.21
N SER A 207 9.18 13.54 3.07
CA SER A 207 9.20 15.00 3.04
C SER A 207 7.79 15.63 3.08
N ASN A 208 6.75 14.83 2.88
CA ASN A 208 5.35 15.26 3.05
C ASN A 208 4.88 15.13 4.51
N ARG A 209 5.69 15.67 5.44
CA ARG A 209 5.29 15.91 6.83
C ARG A 209 4.43 17.17 6.94
#